data_AF-A0A7S2THX4-F1
#
_entry.id   AF-A0A7S2THX4-F1
#
_cell.length_a   1.000
_cell.length_b   1.000
_cell.length_c   1.000
_cell.angle_alpha   90.00
_cell.angle_beta   90.00
_cell.angle_gamma   90.00
#
_symmetry.space_group_name_H-M   'P 1'
#
loop_
_entity.id
_entity.type
_entity.pdbx_description
1 polymer ?
#
loop_
_entity_poly.entity_id
_entity_poly.type
_entity_poly.pdbx_seq_one_letter_code
_entity_poly.pdbx_strand_id
1 'polypeptide(L)'
;TPIRYDLSAENVKTLFSRLNGVLFTGGGENLKNLSSPFMQTAGLLLNLTIEANDNGEHVPLWGTCMGMQALSVLAAGDSSVLDMYAFDSEDLSLPLDPAAGWGKSHLVQSLPRDVVESFLAENITTNFHHDGVRPSAFETNKRLHDFFRIVSTNQDRKGQEFVSTVEAYDYPVYATQWHPERNQFEFWESNDPINHTATAIRAMSALSEFFVSETRHNCRMFPPNETLIYDFDPVPKGTPFKSYVFPPSHLAPANA
;
A
#
# COMPACT_ATOMS: atom_id res chain seq x y z
N THR A 1 -3.51 -8.88 -12.19
CA THR A 1 -2.31 -9.59 -12.68
C THR A 1 -1.10 -9.11 -11.89
N PRO A 2 -0.10 -9.97 -11.62
CA PRO A 2 1.14 -9.54 -10.98
C PRO A 2 1.89 -8.52 -11.84
N ILE A 3 2.31 -7.40 -11.25
CA ILE A 3 3.16 -6.42 -11.93
C ILE A 3 4.61 -6.73 -11.58
N ARG A 4 5.38 -7.18 -12.56
CA ARG A 4 6.79 -7.50 -12.34
C ARG A 4 7.61 -6.21 -12.25
N TYR A 5 8.45 -6.11 -11.22
CA TYR A 5 9.27 -4.92 -10.96
C TYR A 5 10.39 -4.70 -11.98
N ASP A 6 10.74 -5.74 -12.74
CA ASP A 6 11.85 -5.77 -13.69
C ASP A 6 11.42 -5.65 -15.16
N LEU A 7 10.16 -5.27 -15.43
CA LEU A 7 9.68 -4.98 -16.78
C LEU A 7 10.37 -3.75 -17.38
N SER A 8 10.47 -3.72 -18.71
CA SER A 8 10.82 -2.49 -19.42
C SER A 8 9.73 -1.43 -19.19
N ALA A 9 10.11 -0.15 -19.27
CA ALA A 9 9.15 0.95 -19.13
C ALA A 9 7.98 0.88 -20.13
N GLU A 10 8.24 0.38 -21.35
CA GLU A 10 7.20 0.18 -22.38
C GLU A 10 6.20 -0.92 -21.98
N ASN A 11 6.70 -2.03 -21.42
CA ASN A 11 5.85 -3.12 -20.94
C ASN A 11 5.04 -2.68 -19.71
N VAL A 12 5.63 -1.90 -18.80
CA VAL A 12 4.89 -1.32 -17.66
C VAL A 12 3.77 -0.40 -18.16
N LYS A 13 4.02 0.48 -19.12
CA LYS A 13 3.00 1.35 -19.72
C LYS A 13 1.88 0.56 -20.39
N THR A 14 2.25 -0.45 -21.17
CA THR A 14 1.28 -1.33 -21.85
C THR A 14 0.41 -2.05 -20.84
N LEU A 15 1.00 -2.65 -19.81
CA LEU A 15 0.28 -3.32 -18.74
C LEU A 15 -0.64 -2.35 -17.98
N PHE A 16 -0.11 -1.19 -17.59
CA PHE A 16 -0.84 -0.17 -16.85
C PHE A 16 -2.11 0.28 -17.60
N SER A 17 -2.04 0.48 -18.91
CA SER A 17 -3.21 0.88 -19.73
C SER A 17 -4.40 -0.09 -19.67
N ARG A 18 -4.17 -1.32 -19.19
CA ARG A 18 -5.17 -2.38 -19.07
C ARG A 18 -5.62 -2.61 -17.62
N LEU A 19 -4.92 -2.05 -16.64
CA LEU A 19 -5.19 -2.20 -15.21
C LEU A 19 -6.22 -1.18 -14.73
N ASN A 20 -7.19 -1.66 -13.94
CA ASN A 20 -8.20 -0.81 -13.30
C ASN A 20 -7.73 -0.13 -12.01
N GLY A 21 -6.56 -0.52 -11.48
CA GLY A 21 -5.95 0.02 -10.28
C GLY A 21 -4.64 -0.70 -9.97
N VAL A 22 -3.85 -0.14 -9.06
CA VAL A 22 -2.50 -0.65 -8.72
C VAL A 22 -2.37 -0.80 -7.21
N LEU A 23 -1.77 -1.89 -6.74
CA LEU A 23 -1.47 -2.09 -5.31
C LEU A 23 0.03 -2.36 -5.12
N PHE A 24 0.68 -1.54 -4.31
CA PHE A 24 2.03 -1.76 -3.80
C PHE A 24 1.93 -2.49 -2.45
N THR A 25 2.47 -3.70 -2.40
CA THR A 25 2.43 -4.56 -1.21
C THR A 25 3.48 -4.17 -0.18
N GLY A 26 3.41 -4.76 1.01
CA GLY A 26 4.53 -4.80 1.94
C GLY A 26 5.73 -5.56 1.37
N GLY A 27 6.87 -5.49 2.06
CA GLY A 27 8.12 -6.12 1.64
C GLY A 27 9.33 -5.62 2.45
N GLY A 28 10.54 -5.87 1.95
CA GLY A 28 11.80 -5.50 2.61
C GLY A 28 12.88 -5.04 1.62
N GLU A 29 12.50 -4.38 0.54
CA GLU A 29 13.41 -3.81 -0.46
C GLU A 29 14.09 -2.53 0.05
N ASN A 30 15.28 -2.22 -0.46
CA ASN A 30 15.97 -0.97 -0.13
C ASN A 30 15.39 0.21 -0.92
N LEU A 31 14.48 0.95 -0.30
CA LEU A 31 13.81 2.11 -0.88
C LEU A 31 14.68 3.37 -0.99
N LYS A 32 15.89 3.38 -0.39
CA LYS A 32 16.84 4.49 -0.51
C LYS A 32 17.52 4.53 -1.88
N ASN A 33 17.61 3.38 -2.57
CA ASN A 33 18.15 3.34 -3.92
C ASN A 33 17.05 3.63 -4.96
N LEU A 34 16.85 4.90 -5.29
CA LEU A 34 15.88 5.35 -6.30
C LEU A 34 16.19 4.82 -7.71
N SER A 35 17.41 4.35 -7.97
CA SER A 35 17.80 3.73 -9.25
C SER A 35 17.55 2.23 -9.30
N SER A 36 17.08 1.62 -8.21
CA SER A 36 16.72 0.20 -8.21
C SER A 36 15.56 -0.06 -9.19
N PRO A 37 15.52 -1.23 -9.86
CA PRO A 37 14.42 -1.57 -10.76
C PRO A 37 13.04 -1.47 -10.09
N PHE A 38 12.94 -1.85 -8.81
CA PHE A 38 11.72 -1.70 -8.03
C PHE A 38 11.28 -0.23 -7.93
N MET A 39 12.16 0.67 -7.47
CA MET A 39 11.81 2.09 -7.30
C MET A 39 11.53 2.78 -8.65
N GLN A 40 12.22 2.37 -9.72
CA GLN A 40 11.94 2.89 -11.06
C GLN A 40 10.56 2.47 -11.58
N THR A 41 10.21 1.19 -11.42
CA THR A 41 8.88 0.68 -11.83
C THR A 41 7.76 1.26 -10.96
N ALA A 42 7.95 1.32 -9.64
CA ALA A 42 6.99 1.95 -8.73
C ALA A 42 6.80 3.44 -9.03
N GLY A 43 7.89 4.18 -9.29
CA GLY A 43 7.83 5.58 -9.70
C GLY A 43 7.12 5.78 -11.03
N LEU A 44 7.36 4.91 -12.01
CA LEU A 44 6.65 4.94 -13.29
C LEU A 44 5.15 4.69 -13.09
N LEU A 45 4.75 3.72 -12.28
CA LEU A 45 3.34 3.42 -11.99
C LEU A 45 2.65 4.59 -11.26
N LEU A 46 3.30 5.24 -10.30
CA LEU A 46 2.77 6.43 -9.66
C LEU A 46 2.56 7.57 -10.66
N ASN A 47 3.55 7.84 -11.52
CA ASN A 47 3.44 8.89 -12.54
C ASN A 47 2.32 8.59 -13.55
N LEU A 48 2.19 7.34 -14.00
CA LEU A 48 1.11 6.93 -14.90
C LEU A 48 -0.27 7.03 -14.24
N THR A 49 -0.35 6.77 -12.93
CA THR A 49 -1.56 6.96 -12.14
C THR A 49 -1.96 8.44 -12.11
N ILE A 50 -1.02 9.33 -11.82
CA ILE A 50 -1.24 10.79 -11.85
C ILE A 50 -1.68 11.23 -13.25
N GLU A 51 -0.94 10.85 -14.30
CA GLU A 51 -1.23 11.22 -15.69
C GLU A 51 -2.61 10.75 -16.15
N ALA A 52 -3.03 9.53 -15.78
CA ALA A 52 -4.37 9.04 -16.11
C ALA A 52 -5.47 9.91 -15.49
N ASN A 53 -5.31 10.26 -14.21
CA ASN A 53 -6.28 11.07 -13.47
C ASN A 53 -6.30 12.54 -13.95
N ASP A 54 -5.14 13.11 -14.29
CA ASP A 54 -5.05 14.44 -14.92
C ASP A 54 -5.80 14.48 -16.26
N ASN A 55 -5.82 13.35 -16.99
CA ASN A 55 -6.56 13.18 -18.24
C ASN A 55 -8.03 12.80 -18.03
N GLY A 56 -8.53 12.80 -16.79
CA GLY A 56 -9.92 12.50 -16.47
C GLY A 56 -10.27 11.01 -16.42
N GLU A 57 -9.28 10.12 -16.39
CA GLU A 57 -9.47 8.69 -16.21
C GLU A 57 -9.15 8.27 -14.77
N HIS A 58 -10.17 7.89 -14.00
CA HIS A 58 -10.01 7.53 -12.59
C HIS A 58 -9.30 6.18 -12.43
N VAL A 59 -8.02 6.21 -12.03
CA VAL A 59 -7.22 5.01 -11.77
C VAL A 59 -6.65 5.11 -10.36
N PRO A 60 -7.09 4.27 -9.41
CA PRO A 60 -6.61 4.33 -8.04
C PRO A 60 -5.31 3.54 -7.82
N LEU A 61 -4.53 3.98 -6.83
CA LEU A 61 -3.32 3.30 -6.36
C LEU A 61 -3.35 3.14 -4.84
N TRP A 62 -3.08 1.93 -4.35
CA TRP A 62 -2.95 1.64 -2.92
C TRP A 62 -1.51 1.27 -2.54
N GLY A 63 -1.00 1.74 -1.40
CA GLY A 63 0.26 1.27 -0.82
C GLY A 63 0.11 0.71 0.59
N THR A 64 0.60 -0.50 0.84
CA THR A 64 0.60 -1.14 2.17
C THR A 64 2.02 -1.29 2.69
N CYS A 65 2.28 -0.87 3.93
CA CYS A 65 3.58 -0.97 4.62
C CYS A 65 4.73 -0.42 3.75
N MET A 66 5.60 -1.27 3.22
CA MET A 66 6.65 -0.88 2.27
C MET A 66 6.10 -0.10 1.05
N GLY A 67 4.89 -0.41 0.59
CA GLY A 67 4.21 0.34 -0.45
C GLY A 67 3.94 1.79 -0.07
N MET A 68 3.51 2.05 1.18
CA MET A 68 3.34 3.41 1.70
C MET A 68 4.68 4.15 1.82
N GLN A 69 5.72 3.45 2.28
CA GLN A 69 7.07 4.00 2.38
C GLN A 69 7.60 4.39 0.99
N ALA A 70 7.42 3.52 -0.01
CA ALA A 70 7.82 3.78 -1.39
C ALA A 70 7.07 4.98 -1.98
N LEU A 71 5.75 5.06 -1.79
CA LEU A 71 4.95 6.21 -2.23
C LEU A 71 5.41 7.52 -1.57
N SER A 72 5.72 7.49 -0.28
CA SER A 72 6.21 8.67 0.44
C SER A 72 7.54 9.16 -0.11
N VAL A 73 8.48 8.25 -0.34
CA VAL A 73 9.78 8.54 -0.96
C VAL A 73 9.63 9.10 -2.38
N LEU A 74 8.76 8.48 -3.19
CA LEU A 74 8.52 8.89 -4.58
C LEU A 74 7.84 10.27 -4.66
N ALA A 75 6.80 10.51 -3.85
CA ALA A 75 6.11 11.79 -3.77
C ALA A 75 7.04 12.92 -3.32
N ALA A 76 7.86 12.66 -2.30
CA ALA A 76 8.90 13.57 -1.83
C ALA A 76 9.98 13.83 -2.90
N GLY A 77 10.26 12.83 -3.75
CA GLY A 77 11.45 12.80 -4.61
C GLY A 77 12.76 12.81 -3.83
N ASP A 78 12.70 12.43 -2.55
CA ASP A 78 13.83 12.42 -1.63
C ASP A 78 13.66 11.24 -0.68
N SER A 79 14.63 10.33 -0.71
CA SER A 79 14.61 9.15 0.16
C SER A 79 14.86 9.47 1.63
N SER A 80 15.36 10.67 1.96
CA SER A 80 15.65 11.08 3.34
C SER A 80 14.41 11.13 4.25
N VAL A 81 13.20 11.25 3.68
CA VAL A 81 11.93 11.26 4.42
C VAL A 81 11.61 9.93 5.12
N LEU A 82 12.22 8.83 4.66
CA LEU A 82 12.05 7.51 5.25
C LEU A 82 13.08 7.28 6.36
N ASP A 83 12.64 7.10 7.60
CA ASP A 83 13.53 6.69 8.68
C ASP A 83 13.68 5.17 8.69
N MET A 84 14.92 4.69 8.67
CA MET A 84 15.23 3.26 8.73
C MET A 84 15.55 2.81 10.15
N TYR A 85 15.02 1.65 10.56
CA TYR A 85 15.19 1.04 11.89
C TYR A 85 14.85 1.98 13.05
N ALA A 86 13.91 2.89 12.85
CA ALA A 86 13.56 3.93 13.80
C ALA A 86 12.36 3.59 14.69
N PHE A 87 11.60 2.54 14.35
CA PHE A 87 10.35 2.18 15.01
C PHE A 87 10.37 0.74 15.52
N ASP A 88 9.85 0.53 16.73
CA ASP A 88 9.61 -0.77 17.36
C ASP A 88 8.12 -1.15 17.19
N SER A 89 7.76 -1.47 15.95
CA SER A 89 6.37 -1.74 15.52
C SER A 89 6.18 -3.09 14.85
N GLU A 90 7.13 -4.01 14.97
CA GLU A 90 6.96 -5.41 14.54
C GLU A 90 5.96 -6.13 15.44
N ASP A 91 5.14 -7.02 14.89
CA ASP A 91 4.16 -7.83 15.65
C ASP A 91 3.23 -6.99 16.55
N LEU A 92 2.78 -5.81 16.09
CA LEU A 92 2.06 -4.84 16.92
C LEU A 92 0.69 -4.46 16.33
N SER A 93 -0.39 -4.89 17.00
CA SER A 93 -1.74 -4.46 16.64
C SER A 93 -2.16 -3.20 17.42
N LEU A 94 -2.59 -2.15 16.71
CA LEU A 94 -2.91 -0.82 17.26
C LEU A 94 -4.31 -0.34 16.80
N PRO A 95 -4.96 0.56 17.55
CA PRO A 95 -5.99 1.43 16.99
C PRO A 95 -5.32 2.50 16.12
N LEU A 96 -6.08 3.37 15.48
CA LEU A 96 -5.58 4.53 14.74
C LEU A 96 -5.77 5.81 15.54
N ASP A 97 -4.72 6.63 15.62
CA ASP A 97 -4.79 7.95 16.22
C ASP A 97 -5.17 8.98 15.12
N PRO A 98 -6.35 9.62 15.19
CA PRO A 98 -6.79 10.56 14.16
C PRO A 98 -5.86 11.76 14.04
N ALA A 99 -5.43 12.07 12.82
CA ALA A 99 -4.72 13.30 12.53
C ALA A 99 -5.67 14.38 11.98
N ALA A 100 -5.14 15.57 11.70
CA ALA A 100 -5.92 16.70 11.19
C ALA A 100 -6.66 16.39 9.87
N GLY A 101 -6.19 15.41 9.09
CA GLY A 101 -6.83 14.99 7.85
C GLY A 101 -8.01 14.02 8.02
N TRP A 102 -8.18 13.38 9.19
CA TRP A 102 -9.17 12.31 9.41
C TRP A 102 -10.58 12.67 8.93
N GLY A 103 -11.13 13.78 9.42
CA GLY A 103 -12.50 14.19 9.08
C GLY A 103 -12.69 14.68 7.64
N LYS A 104 -11.60 14.90 6.89
CA LYS A 104 -11.64 15.27 5.47
C LYS A 104 -11.35 14.09 4.55
N SER A 105 -10.98 12.93 5.13
CA SER A 105 -10.51 11.79 4.35
C SER A 105 -11.62 11.20 3.51
N HIS A 106 -11.39 11.01 2.21
CA HIS A 106 -12.35 10.30 1.35
C HIS A 106 -12.45 8.84 1.76
N LEU A 107 -11.31 8.22 2.09
CA LEU A 107 -11.25 6.86 2.62
C LEU A 107 -12.14 6.72 3.88
N VAL A 108 -11.89 7.53 4.91
CA VAL A 108 -12.63 7.44 6.19
C VAL A 108 -14.11 7.72 6.01
N GLN A 109 -14.47 8.73 5.21
CA GLN A 109 -15.88 9.09 4.97
C GLN A 109 -16.65 8.03 4.18
N SER A 110 -15.96 7.18 3.42
CA SER A 110 -16.58 6.11 2.63
C SER A 110 -16.81 4.83 3.43
N LEU A 111 -16.21 4.70 4.62
CA LEU A 111 -16.32 3.51 5.45
C LEU A 111 -17.59 3.53 6.32
N PRO A 112 -18.19 2.36 6.62
CA PRO A 112 -19.29 2.26 7.56
C PRO A 112 -18.92 2.82 8.94
N ARG A 113 -19.87 3.49 9.60
CA ARG A 113 -19.63 4.14 10.89
C ARG A 113 -19.06 3.19 11.95
N ASP A 114 -19.58 1.98 12.04
CA ASP A 114 -19.11 0.96 12.99
C ASP A 114 -17.67 0.52 12.71
N VAL A 115 -17.26 0.51 11.44
CA VAL A 115 -15.87 0.24 11.03
C VAL A 115 -14.96 1.41 11.40
N VAL A 116 -15.41 2.65 11.19
CA VAL A 116 -14.64 3.84 11.61
C VAL A 116 -14.47 3.85 13.14
N GLU A 117 -15.53 3.53 13.90
CA GLU A 117 -15.47 3.46 15.36
C GLU A 117 -14.51 2.36 15.85
N SER A 118 -14.44 1.20 15.17
CA SER A 118 -13.52 0.13 15.56
C SER A 118 -12.06 0.49 15.29
N PHE A 119 -11.75 1.20 14.20
CA PHE A 119 -10.40 1.71 13.95
C PHE A 119 -9.91 2.63 15.06
N LEU A 120 -10.80 3.38 15.71
CA LEU A 120 -10.45 4.31 16.79
C LEU A 120 -10.32 3.63 18.16
N ALA A 121 -11.04 2.54 18.37
CA ALA A 121 -11.25 1.96 19.69
C ALA A 121 -10.51 0.64 19.93
N GLU A 122 -10.20 -0.10 18.87
CA GLU A 122 -9.71 -1.47 18.97
C GLU A 122 -8.34 -1.65 18.32
N ASN A 123 -7.52 -2.52 18.91
CA ASN A 123 -6.20 -2.88 18.39
C ASN A 123 -6.32 -3.81 17.18
N ILE A 124 -6.81 -3.29 16.05
CA ILE A 124 -7.13 -4.08 14.85
C ILE A 124 -6.19 -3.84 13.67
N THR A 125 -5.37 -2.79 13.71
CA THR A 125 -4.42 -2.48 12.63
C THR A 125 -3.07 -3.10 12.92
N THR A 126 -2.70 -4.09 12.11
CA THR A 126 -1.52 -4.90 12.38
C THR A 126 -0.26 -4.30 11.74
N ASN A 127 0.72 -3.97 12.56
CA ASN A 127 2.01 -3.39 12.16
C ASN A 127 3.10 -4.46 12.17
N PHE A 128 3.91 -4.46 11.12
CA PHE A 128 5.06 -5.31 10.87
C PHE A 128 6.14 -4.50 10.16
N HIS A 129 6.62 -3.46 10.85
CA HIS A 129 7.64 -2.57 10.29
C HIS A 129 8.59 -2.05 11.36
N HIS A 130 9.82 -1.80 10.91
CA HIS A 130 10.84 -1.06 11.65
C HIS A 130 11.24 0.26 10.94
N ASP A 131 10.76 0.46 9.71
CA ASP A 131 10.97 1.64 8.88
C ASP A 131 9.66 2.42 8.73
N GLY A 132 9.72 3.74 8.60
CA GLY A 132 8.51 4.54 8.49
C GLY A 132 8.78 6.02 8.25
N VAL A 133 7.71 6.81 8.14
CA VAL A 133 7.80 8.26 7.91
C VAL A 133 7.22 8.99 9.10
N ARG A 134 7.97 9.94 9.65
CA ARG A 134 7.50 10.79 10.76
C ARG A 134 6.58 11.90 10.26
N PRO A 135 5.64 12.39 11.08
CA PRO A 135 4.85 13.58 10.75
C PRO A 135 5.71 14.79 10.36
N SER A 136 6.86 14.99 11.04
CA SER A 136 7.80 16.07 10.74
C SER A 136 8.38 16.04 9.32
N ALA A 137 8.44 14.88 8.66
CA ALA A 137 8.85 14.79 7.27
C ALA A 137 7.81 15.42 6.33
N PHE A 138 6.52 15.31 6.65
CA PHE A 138 5.43 15.98 5.93
C PHE A 138 5.41 17.49 6.22
N GLU A 139 5.90 17.95 7.36
CA GLU A 139 6.01 19.39 7.64
C GLU A 139 7.19 20.03 6.88
N THR A 140 8.30 19.30 6.74
CA THR A 140 9.57 19.83 6.23
C THR A 140 9.77 19.57 4.74
N ASN A 141 9.19 18.50 4.18
CA ASN A 141 9.25 18.21 2.75
C ASN A 141 7.97 18.71 2.05
N LYS A 142 8.07 19.85 1.36
CA LYS A 142 6.94 20.49 0.67
C LYS A 142 6.25 19.59 -0.36
N ARG A 143 7.00 18.75 -1.10
CA ARG A 143 6.40 17.87 -2.11
C ARG A 143 5.55 16.78 -1.47
N LEU A 144 6.06 16.19 -0.39
CA LEU A 144 5.33 15.19 0.38
C LEU A 144 4.08 15.81 1.04
N HIS A 145 4.25 16.99 1.66
CA HIS A 145 3.18 17.79 2.25
C HIS A 145 2.04 18.08 1.28
N ASP A 146 2.38 18.52 0.07
CA ASP A 146 1.40 18.96 -0.91
C ASP A 146 0.74 17.79 -1.63
N PHE A 147 1.39 16.63 -1.68
CA PHE A 147 0.83 15.45 -2.32
C PHE A 147 -0.13 14.70 -1.38
N PHE A 148 0.26 14.50 -0.12
CA PHE A 148 -0.45 13.65 0.82
C PHE A 148 -1.03 14.40 2.02
N ARG A 149 -2.27 14.05 2.34
CA ARG A 149 -2.91 14.34 3.62
C ARG A 149 -2.60 13.23 4.61
N ILE A 150 -2.11 13.58 5.79
CA ILE A 150 -2.03 12.64 6.92
C ILE A 150 -3.43 12.39 7.47
N VAL A 151 -3.88 11.14 7.43
CA VAL A 151 -5.20 10.70 7.93
C VAL A 151 -5.09 10.25 9.38
N SER A 152 -4.07 9.46 9.70
CA SER A 152 -3.79 9.00 11.06
C SER A 152 -2.29 8.86 11.31
N THR A 153 -1.93 8.94 12.58
CA THR A 153 -0.61 8.57 13.10
C THR A 153 -0.75 7.41 14.08
N ASN A 154 0.38 6.88 14.53
CA ASN A 154 0.46 5.98 15.67
C ASN A 154 1.81 6.14 16.37
N GLN A 155 1.92 5.58 17.58
CA GLN A 155 3.17 5.50 18.32
C GLN A 155 3.62 4.03 18.45
N ASP A 156 4.92 3.80 18.29
CA ASP A 156 5.53 2.49 18.50
C ASP A 156 5.64 2.14 20.00
N ARG A 157 6.21 0.97 20.33
CA ARG A 157 6.41 0.54 21.74
C ARG A 157 7.30 1.48 22.58
N LYS A 158 8.05 2.37 21.94
CA LYS A 158 8.97 3.35 22.57
C LYS A 158 8.38 4.77 22.56
N GLY A 159 7.14 4.94 22.15
CA GLY A 159 6.48 6.25 22.05
C GLY A 159 6.92 7.09 20.84
N GLN A 160 7.58 6.48 19.86
CA GLN A 160 7.98 7.16 18.63
C GLN A 160 6.80 7.24 17.67
N GLU A 161 6.41 8.48 17.32
CA GLU A 161 5.31 8.72 16.41
C GLU A 161 5.71 8.50 14.93
N PHE A 162 4.85 7.80 14.19
CA PHE A 162 4.92 7.61 12.75
C PHE A 162 3.56 7.85 12.10
N VAL A 163 3.57 8.21 10.81
CA VAL A 163 2.35 8.33 10.01
C VAL A 163 1.85 6.93 9.66
N SER A 164 0.59 6.64 9.98
CA SER A 164 0.01 5.30 9.82
C SER A 164 -0.97 5.19 8.66
N THR A 165 -1.58 6.29 8.22
CA THR A 165 -2.44 6.33 7.02
C THR A 165 -2.36 7.68 6.33
N VAL A 166 -2.27 7.65 4.99
CA VAL A 166 -2.29 8.83 4.13
C VAL A 166 -3.23 8.62 2.95
N GLU A 167 -3.71 9.72 2.39
CA GLU A 167 -4.36 9.76 1.09
C GLU A 167 -3.93 11.02 0.34
N ALA A 168 -3.86 10.96 -0.99
CA ALA A 168 -3.48 12.12 -1.77
C ALA A 168 -4.61 13.16 -1.82
N TYR A 169 -4.26 14.45 -1.95
CA TYR A 169 -5.26 15.51 -1.99
C TYR A 169 -6.11 15.48 -3.27
N ASP A 170 -5.45 15.30 -4.40
CA ASP A 170 -6.05 15.49 -5.73
C ASP A 170 -6.16 14.20 -6.55
N TYR A 171 -5.60 13.08 -6.05
CA TYR A 171 -5.53 11.81 -6.77
C TYR A 171 -6.10 10.66 -5.91
N PRO A 172 -6.67 9.60 -6.50
CA PRO A 172 -7.12 8.41 -5.78
C PRO A 172 -5.93 7.51 -5.36
N VAL A 173 -4.99 8.09 -4.62
CA VAL A 173 -3.81 7.41 -4.08
C VAL A 173 -3.96 7.31 -2.57
N TYR A 174 -3.99 6.08 -2.06
CA TYR A 174 -4.21 5.78 -0.64
C TYR A 174 -3.06 4.93 -0.11
N ALA A 175 -2.70 5.07 1.16
CA ALA A 175 -1.69 4.19 1.73
C ALA A 175 -1.83 4.00 3.25
N THR A 176 -1.52 2.80 3.71
CA THR A 176 -1.48 2.40 5.12
C THR A 176 -0.12 1.84 5.48
N GLN A 177 0.44 2.22 6.62
CA GLN A 177 1.70 1.66 7.11
C GLN A 177 1.49 0.26 7.72
N TRP A 178 0.30 0.03 8.25
CA TRP A 178 -0.19 -1.24 8.75
C TRP A 178 -0.75 -2.11 7.61
N HIS A 179 -1.03 -3.37 7.90
CA HIS A 179 -1.35 -4.44 6.94
C HIS A 179 -2.83 -4.88 7.01
N PRO A 180 -3.71 -4.37 6.14
CA PRO A 180 -5.12 -4.76 6.14
C PRO A 180 -5.36 -6.22 5.75
N GLU A 181 -4.46 -6.85 5.01
CA GLU A 181 -4.63 -8.22 4.50
C GLU A 181 -4.49 -9.28 5.60
N ARG A 182 -3.72 -8.99 6.66
CA ARG A 182 -3.23 -10.03 7.58
C ARG A 182 -4.32 -10.60 8.48
N ASN A 183 -5.26 -9.77 8.96
CA ASN A 183 -6.31 -10.19 9.90
C ASN A 183 -7.19 -11.32 9.36
N GLN A 184 -7.29 -11.49 8.03
CA GLN A 184 -8.13 -12.50 7.40
C GLN A 184 -7.35 -13.71 6.88
N PHE A 185 -6.07 -13.55 6.54
CA PHE A 185 -5.37 -14.50 5.68
C PHE A 185 -4.07 -15.05 6.26
N GLU A 186 -3.53 -14.48 7.34
CA GLU A 186 -2.30 -14.95 7.95
C GLU A 186 -2.56 -15.47 9.37
N PHE A 187 -2.25 -16.74 9.62
CA PHE A 187 -2.46 -17.38 10.92
C PHE A 187 -1.18 -18.06 11.40
N TRP A 188 -0.71 -17.68 12.56
CA TRP A 188 0.50 -18.24 13.17
C TRP A 188 0.17 -19.46 14.01
N GLU A 189 1.03 -20.47 13.98
CA GLU A 189 0.83 -21.70 14.76
C GLU A 189 0.90 -21.47 16.28
N SER A 190 1.66 -20.46 16.71
CA SER A 190 1.81 -20.09 18.11
C SER A 190 2.17 -18.62 18.25
N ASN A 191 1.73 -17.99 19.36
CA ASN A 191 1.97 -16.58 19.69
C ASN A 191 1.56 -15.61 18.58
N ASP A 192 0.39 -15.82 17.98
CA ASP A 192 -0.12 -14.97 16.91
C ASP A 192 -0.32 -13.52 17.39
N PRO A 193 0.41 -12.55 16.83
CA PRO A 193 0.28 -11.14 17.20
C PRO A 193 -0.86 -10.43 16.43
N ILE A 194 -1.47 -11.11 15.47
CA ILE A 194 -2.50 -10.56 14.58
C ILE A 194 -3.86 -10.66 15.27
N ASN A 195 -4.65 -9.58 15.20
CA ASN A 195 -6.00 -9.58 15.73
C ASN A 195 -6.99 -10.19 14.72
N HIS A 196 -7.55 -11.36 15.05
CA HIS A 196 -8.51 -12.09 14.21
C HIS A 196 -9.98 -11.96 14.67
N THR A 197 -10.34 -10.94 15.45
CA THR A 197 -11.73 -10.75 15.84
C THR A 197 -12.62 -10.50 14.62
N ALA A 198 -13.92 -10.80 14.75
CA ALA A 198 -14.89 -10.51 13.69
C ALA A 198 -14.89 -9.01 13.33
N THR A 199 -14.66 -8.13 14.30
CA THR A 199 -14.54 -6.68 14.07
C THR A 199 -13.31 -6.35 13.22
N ALA A 200 -12.14 -6.92 13.54
CA ALA A 200 -10.93 -6.70 12.77
C ALA A 200 -11.11 -7.16 11.31
N ILE A 201 -11.62 -8.39 11.12
CA ILE A 201 -11.92 -8.95 9.81
C ILE A 201 -12.89 -8.05 9.03
N ARG A 202 -13.99 -7.62 9.66
CA ARG A 202 -14.98 -6.73 9.03
C ARG A 202 -14.37 -5.40 8.59
N ALA A 203 -13.53 -4.79 9.43
CA ALA A 203 -12.87 -3.54 9.10
C ALA A 203 -11.93 -3.68 7.88
N MET A 204 -11.16 -4.76 7.82
CA MET A 204 -10.27 -5.04 6.69
C MET A 204 -11.03 -5.37 5.39
N SER A 205 -12.18 -6.05 5.50
CA SER A 205 -13.06 -6.27 4.35
C SER A 205 -13.61 -4.96 3.81
N ALA A 206 -14.05 -4.05 4.69
CA ALA A 206 -14.58 -2.75 4.28
C ALA A 206 -13.53 -1.89 3.56
N LEU A 207 -12.25 -1.94 3.97
CA LEU A 207 -11.16 -1.32 3.22
C LEU A 207 -10.95 -1.92 1.83
N SER A 208 -11.01 -3.25 1.74
CA SER A 208 -10.89 -3.94 0.45
C SER A 208 -12.05 -3.58 -0.47
N GLU A 209 -13.27 -3.53 0.06
CA GLU A 209 -14.47 -3.11 -0.67
C GLU A 209 -14.35 -1.67 -1.16
N PHE A 210 -13.85 -0.75 -0.32
CA PHE A 210 -13.55 0.62 -0.71
C PHE A 210 -12.58 0.68 -1.89
N PHE A 211 -11.40 0.06 -1.79
CA PHE A 211 -10.41 0.15 -2.86
C PHE A 211 -10.91 -0.50 -4.16
N VAL A 212 -11.59 -1.64 -4.06
CA VAL A 212 -12.20 -2.28 -5.23
C VAL A 212 -13.32 -1.41 -5.81
N SER A 213 -14.05 -0.64 -5.00
CA SER A 213 -15.04 0.33 -5.51
C SER A 213 -14.39 1.43 -6.35
N GLU A 214 -13.24 1.96 -5.93
CA GLU A 214 -12.47 2.94 -6.70
C GLU A 214 -12.02 2.38 -8.06
N THR A 215 -11.61 1.09 -8.10
CA THR A 215 -11.21 0.46 -9.38
C THR A 215 -12.35 0.34 -10.39
N ARG A 216 -13.62 0.44 -9.96
CA ARG A 216 -14.79 0.36 -10.86
C ARG A 216 -15.09 1.68 -11.57
N HIS A 217 -14.36 2.75 -11.29
CA HIS A 217 -14.57 4.07 -11.90
C HIS A 217 -13.84 4.27 -13.24
N ASN A 218 -13.21 3.22 -13.80
CA ASN A 218 -12.70 3.20 -15.17
C ASN A 218 -13.18 1.94 -15.92
N CYS A 219 -13.13 2.01 -17.25
CA CYS A 219 -13.55 0.94 -18.15
C CYS A 219 -12.38 0.19 -18.80
N ARG A 220 -11.19 0.22 -18.19
CA ARG A 220 -10.02 -0.50 -18.70
C ARG A 220 -10.28 -2.01 -18.70
N MET A 221 -9.70 -2.67 -19.68
CA MET A 221 -9.95 -4.09 -19.93
C MET A 221 -8.70 -4.74 -20.52
N PHE A 222 -8.44 -5.97 -20.09
CA PHE A 222 -7.43 -6.83 -20.70
C PHE A 222 -7.91 -7.43 -22.03
N PRO A 223 -7.00 -7.68 -22.99
CA PRO A 223 -7.30 -8.56 -24.10
C PRO A 223 -7.57 -10.00 -23.60
N PRO A 224 -8.23 -10.87 -24.39
CA PRO A 224 -8.66 -12.19 -23.94
C PRO A 224 -7.57 -13.14 -23.40
N ASN A 225 -6.29 -12.91 -23.72
CA ASN A 225 -5.18 -13.83 -23.42
C ASN A 225 -4.14 -13.19 -22.48
N GLU A 226 -4.56 -12.31 -21.57
CA GLU A 226 -3.65 -11.78 -20.57
C GLU A 226 -3.37 -12.81 -19.46
N THR A 227 -2.12 -12.91 -19.02
CA THR A 227 -1.74 -13.63 -17.81
C THR A 227 -2.37 -12.99 -16.57
N LEU A 228 -3.11 -13.78 -15.79
CA LEU A 228 -3.69 -13.38 -14.50
C LEU A 228 -3.01 -14.11 -13.36
N ILE A 229 -3.33 -13.73 -12.11
CA ILE A 229 -2.80 -14.42 -10.94
C ILE A 229 -3.18 -15.92 -10.91
N TYR A 230 -4.24 -16.31 -11.62
CA TYR A 230 -4.70 -17.69 -11.75
C TYR A 230 -3.74 -18.60 -12.52
N ASP A 231 -2.83 -18.02 -13.31
CA ASP A 231 -1.86 -18.77 -14.12
C ASP A 231 -0.58 -19.11 -13.35
N PHE A 232 -0.53 -18.79 -12.04
CA PHE A 232 0.62 -19.01 -11.19
C PHE A 232 0.25 -19.82 -9.94
N ASP A 233 1.08 -20.80 -9.63
CA ASP A 233 0.98 -21.56 -8.38
C ASP A 233 1.81 -20.89 -7.27
N PRO A 234 1.22 -20.59 -6.10
CA PRO A 234 1.97 -20.09 -4.97
C PRO A 234 2.82 -21.21 -4.35
N VAL A 235 4.06 -20.89 -4.01
CA VAL A 235 4.99 -21.82 -3.34
C VAL A 235 4.90 -21.61 -1.82
N PRO A 236 4.76 -22.67 -1.01
CA PRO A 236 4.84 -22.57 0.45
C PRO A 236 6.21 -22.04 0.90
N LYS A 237 6.22 -21.05 1.79
CA LYS A 237 7.43 -20.44 2.34
C LYS A 237 7.46 -20.48 3.88
N GLY A 238 6.91 -21.56 4.44
CA GLY A 238 6.64 -21.72 5.87
C GLY A 238 5.22 -21.27 6.25
N THR A 239 4.82 -21.46 7.50
CA THR A 239 3.63 -20.81 8.08
C THR A 239 4.02 -19.40 8.56
N PRO A 240 3.22 -18.34 8.32
CA PRO A 240 1.93 -18.29 7.61
C PRO A 240 2.00 -17.98 6.09
N PHE A 241 3.18 -17.83 5.48
CA PHE A 241 3.30 -17.21 4.15
C PHE A 241 3.37 -18.19 2.97
N LYS A 242 2.62 -17.86 1.92
CA LYS A 242 2.87 -18.38 0.57
C LYS A 242 3.44 -17.28 -0.30
N SER A 243 4.29 -17.63 -1.25
CA SER A 243 4.90 -16.66 -2.16
C SER A 243 4.65 -17.06 -3.61
N TYR A 244 4.27 -16.08 -4.43
CA TYR A 244 4.35 -16.22 -5.87
C TYR A 244 5.78 -15.89 -6.30
N VAL A 245 6.43 -16.82 -7.01
CA VAL A 245 7.81 -16.67 -7.46
C VAL A 245 7.82 -16.53 -8.98
N PHE A 246 8.37 -15.43 -9.47
CA PHE A 246 8.46 -15.15 -10.89
C PHE A 246 9.91 -15.27 -11.35
N PRO A 247 10.23 -16.06 -12.40
CA PRO A 247 11.58 -16.07 -12.98
C PRO A 247 11.90 -14.69 -13.56
N PRO A 248 13.17 -14.26 -13.64
CA PRO A 248 13.55 -12.97 -14.21
C PRO A 248 12.94 -12.72 -15.60
N SER A 249 12.61 -11.46 -15.91
CA SER A 249 11.77 -11.10 -17.08
C SER A 249 12.46 -11.44 -18.39
N HIS A 250 13.79 -11.29 -18.43
CA HIS A 250 14.63 -11.69 -19.56
C HIS A 250 14.66 -13.22 -19.80
N LEU A 251 14.12 -14.02 -18.88
CA LEU A 251 13.97 -15.48 -18.99
C LEU A 251 12.50 -15.90 -19.14
N ALA A 252 11.55 -14.98 -19.02
CA ALA A 252 10.14 -15.26 -19.22
C ALA A 252 9.80 -15.19 -20.71
N PRO A 253 8.93 -16.08 -21.23
CA PRO A 253 8.45 -15.96 -22.60
C PRO A 253 7.74 -14.61 -22.77
N ALA A 254 7.83 -14.01 -23.97
CA ALA A 254 7.37 -12.64 -24.26
C ALA A 254 5.88 -12.37 -23.99
N ASN A 255 5.10 -13.38 -23.63
CA ASN A 255 3.67 -13.34 -23.36
C ASN A 255 3.31 -13.80 -21.93
N ALA A 256 4.26 -13.83 -20.99
CA ALA A 256 4.01 -14.14 -19.58
C ALA A 256 3.97 -12.89 -18.70
#